data_AF-A0A956R6Q2-F1
#
_entry.id   AF-A0A956R6Q2-F1
#
_cell.length_a   1.000
_cell.length_b   1.000
_cell.length_c   1.000
_cell.angle_alpha   90.00
_cell.angle_beta   90.00
_cell.angle_gamma   90.00
#
_symmetry.space_group_name_H-M   'P 1'
#
loop_
_entity.id
_entity.type
_entity.pdbx_description
1 polymer ?
#
loop_
_entity_poly.entity_id
_entity_poly.type
_entity_poly.pdbx_seq_one_letter_code
_entity_poly.pdbx_strand_id
1 'polypeptide(L)'
;MTRAAKLITALLVAAPLSLACGANEAPAPTKVVTPEVDASASEPAPSDPQAAQSVAQPAAPKITADAAVYEFGGIKPSDSVDHVFKIRNAGNADLKIERVQRT
;
A
#
# COMPACT_ATOMS: atom_id res chain seq x y z
N MET A 1 25.92 44.49 -47.66
CA MET A 1 24.95 45.55 -47.29
C MET A 1 23.98 44.99 -46.27
N THR A 2 23.95 45.64 -45.13
CA THR A 2 23.23 45.38 -43.87
C THR A 2 21.71 45.42 -44.04
N ARG A 3 20.97 44.52 -43.35
CA ARG A 3 19.81 44.93 -42.51
C ARG A 3 19.66 44.01 -41.31
N ALA A 4 19.57 44.67 -40.17
CA ALA A 4 19.43 44.11 -38.84
C ALA A 4 17.98 44.25 -38.32
N ALA A 5 17.71 43.47 -37.26
CA ALA A 5 16.93 43.80 -36.07
C ALA A 5 15.38 43.76 -36.08
N LYS A 6 14.86 42.91 -35.17
CA LYS A 6 13.83 43.13 -34.12
C LYS A 6 13.70 41.78 -33.37
N LEU A 7 14.19 41.50 -32.15
CA LEU A 7 14.09 42.13 -30.82
C LEU A 7 12.65 42.17 -30.27
N ILE A 8 12.49 41.69 -29.01
CA ILE A 8 11.43 41.98 -28.00
C ILE A 8 10.21 41.02 -28.09
N THR A 9 9.67 40.34 -27.06
CA THR A 9 9.90 40.28 -25.60
C THR A 9 9.11 39.12 -24.99
N ALA A 10 9.58 38.67 -23.83
CA ALA A 10 9.05 37.67 -22.91
C ALA A 10 7.55 37.70 -22.60
N LEU A 11 7.02 36.56 -22.17
CA LEU A 11 6.15 36.53 -20.99
C LEU A 11 6.40 35.25 -20.19
N LEU A 12 7.02 35.45 -19.03
CA LEU A 12 7.23 34.47 -17.97
C LEU A 12 6.12 34.74 -16.93
N VAL A 13 5.24 33.78 -16.65
CA VAL A 13 4.47 33.79 -15.39
C VAL A 13 4.48 32.38 -14.81
N ALA A 14 4.99 32.31 -13.59
CA ALA A 14 5.10 31.14 -12.74
C ALA A 14 3.77 30.77 -12.06
N ALA A 15 3.74 29.52 -11.57
CA ALA A 15 2.70 28.73 -10.87
C ALA A 15 2.08 29.39 -9.58
N PRO A 16 1.29 28.72 -8.68
CA PRO A 16 0.78 27.32 -8.63
C PRO A 16 -0.69 27.15 -8.13
N LEU A 17 -1.06 25.87 -7.93
CA LEU A 17 -2.25 25.22 -7.36
C LEU A 17 -3.09 25.99 -6.31
N SER A 18 -4.40 25.74 -6.32
CA SER A 18 -5.20 25.53 -5.10
C SER A 18 -6.38 24.59 -5.39
N LEU A 19 -6.19 23.33 -5.00
CA LEU A 19 -7.23 22.31 -4.89
C LEU A 19 -7.90 22.54 -3.53
N ALA A 20 -9.18 22.95 -3.54
CA ALA A 20 -9.95 23.14 -2.31
C ALA A 20 -11.36 22.58 -2.49
N CYS A 21 -11.52 21.29 -2.21
CA CYS A 21 -12.79 20.69 -1.81
C CYS A 21 -12.55 19.91 -0.52
N GLY A 22 -12.52 20.63 0.61
CA GLY A 22 -12.98 20.06 1.88
C GLY A 22 -14.51 20.14 1.91
N ALA A 23 -15.26 19.34 2.65
CA ALA A 23 -14.94 18.32 3.62
C ALA A 23 -16.14 17.36 3.61
N ASN A 24 -15.91 16.04 3.53
CA ASN A 24 -16.97 15.08 3.83
C ASN A 24 -16.73 14.57 5.25
N GLU A 25 -17.45 15.18 6.18
CA GLU A 25 -17.56 14.77 7.57
C GLU A 25 -18.45 13.52 7.64
N ALA A 26 -17.89 12.41 8.12
CA ALA A 26 -18.66 11.21 8.42
C ALA A 26 -18.53 10.87 9.92
N PRO A 27 -19.65 10.47 10.56
CA PRO A 27 -19.88 10.65 11.99
C PRO A 27 -19.16 9.63 12.88
N ALA A 28 -18.90 10.07 14.10
CA ALA A 28 -18.35 9.28 15.19
C ALA A 28 -19.22 8.06 15.54
N PRO A 29 -18.64 6.86 15.73
CA PRO A 29 -19.34 5.78 16.39
C PRO A 29 -19.30 6.00 17.91
N THR A 30 -20.45 6.41 18.42
CA THR A 30 -20.94 6.33 19.79
C THR A 30 -20.45 5.06 20.50
N LYS A 31 -19.68 5.20 21.59
CA LYS A 31 -19.52 4.10 22.55
C LYS A 31 -19.14 4.60 23.93
N VAL A 32 -20.11 5.08 24.71
CA VAL A 32 -20.11 4.86 26.17
C VAL A 32 -21.55 4.86 26.68
N VAL A 33 -22.08 3.67 26.98
CA VAL A 33 -23.06 3.50 28.06
C VAL A 33 -22.46 2.44 28.98
N THR A 34 -22.10 2.92 30.17
CA THR A 34 -21.72 2.20 31.39
C THR A 34 -22.94 1.40 31.92
N PRO A 35 -22.74 0.29 32.67
CA PRO A 35 -22.40 0.45 34.09
C PRO A 35 -21.38 -0.55 34.64
N GLU A 36 -20.63 -0.03 35.62
CA GLU A 36 -19.93 -0.77 36.66
C GLU A 36 -20.90 -1.69 37.39
N VAL A 37 -20.48 -2.94 37.57
CA VAL A 37 -20.97 -3.80 38.65
C VAL A 37 -19.78 -4.13 39.53
N ASP A 38 -19.89 -3.62 40.74
CA ASP A 38 -18.97 -3.69 41.86
C ASP A 38 -18.93 -5.11 42.46
N ALA A 39 -17.78 -5.42 43.07
CA ALA A 39 -17.54 -6.40 44.14
C ALA A 39 -18.08 -7.84 44.02
N SER A 40 -17.17 -8.82 44.12
CA SER A 40 -16.83 -9.43 45.43
C SER A 40 -16.19 -10.82 45.28
N ALA A 41 -15.12 -11.00 46.09
CA ALA A 41 -14.65 -12.24 46.72
C ALA A 41 -14.09 -13.42 45.86
N SER A 42 -12.78 -13.60 46.06
CA SER A 42 -12.09 -14.84 46.50
C SER A 42 -12.26 -16.14 45.71
N GLU A 43 -11.18 -16.64 45.10
CA GLU A 43 -10.39 -17.83 45.51
C GLU A 43 -9.39 -18.28 44.40
N PRO A 44 -8.42 -19.18 44.68
CA PRO A 44 -7.04 -19.06 44.20
C PRO A 44 -6.77 -19.65 42.82
N ALA A 45 -5.59 -19.30 42.31
CA ALA A 45 -5.00 -19.69 41.05
C ALA A 45 -5.03 -21.21 40.76
N PRO A 46 -5.50 -21.64 39.58
CA PRO A 46 -4.88 -22.75 38.88
C PRO A 46 -3.61 -22.23 38.20
N SER A 47 -2.46 -22.64 38.75
CA SER A 47 -1.18 -22.61 38.03
C SER A 47 -1.22 -23.69 36.95
N ASP A 48 -1.95 -23.44 35.87
CA ASP A 48 -1.78 -24.23 34.66
C ASP A 48 -0.55 -23.68 33.94
N PRO A 49 0.52 -24.47 33.74
CA PRO A 49 1.40 -24.20 32.62
C PRO A 49 0.56 -24.46 31.38
N GLN A 50 -0.22 -23.45 30.95
CA GLN A 50 -0.71 -23.37 29.60
C GLN A 50 0.52 -23.11 28.72
N ALA A 51 1.31 -24.17 28.56
CA ALA A 51 2.24 -24.32 27.48
C ALA A 51 1.39 -24.11 26.23
N ALA A 52 1.46 -22.89 25.70
CA ALA A 52 0.90 -22.54 24.43
C ALA A 52 1.54 -23.50 23.43
N GLN A 53 0.84 -24.60 23.14
CA GLN A 53 1.20 -25.51 22.07
C GLN A 53 1.00 -24.70 20.79
N SER A 54 2.07 -24.01 20.38
CA SER A 54 2.17 -23.42 19.06
C SER A 54 2.16 -24.59 18.09
N VAL A 55 0.96 -24.96 17.63
CA VAL A 55 0.81 -25.84 16.48
C VAL A 55 1.53 -25.15 15.33
N ALA A 56 2.69 -25.70 14.97
CA ALA A 56 3.48 -25.15 13.89
C ALA A 56 2.63 -25.20 12.61
N GLN A 57 2.31 -24.03 12.06
CA GLN A 57 1.58 -23.93 10.80
C GLN A 57 2.36 -24.68 9.71
N PRO A 58 1.71 -25.47 8.83
CA PRO A 58 2.42 -26.18 7.77
C PRO A 58 3.25 -25.21 6.93
N ALA A 59 4.49 -25.60 6.63
CA ALA A 59 5.37 -24.78 5.81
C ALA A 59 4.80 -24.70 4.38
N ALA A 60 4.59 -23.49 3.88
CA ALA A 60 4.03 -23.26 2.56
C ALA A 60 4.71 -22.05 1.88
N PRO A 61 4.99 -22.13 0.57
CA PRO A 61 5.49 -20.98 -0.17
C PRO A 61 4.39 -19.92 -0.30
N LYS A 62 4.78 -18.65 -0.32
CA LYS A 62 3.84 -17.54 -0.48
C LYS A 62 4.43 -16.49 -1.39
N ILE A 63 3.78 -16.26 -2.53
CA ILE A 63 4.20 -15.25 -3.50
C ILE A 63 3.72 -13.88 -3.04
N THR A 64 4.62 -12.90 -3.05
CA THR A 64 4.29 -11.48 -2.88
C THR A 64 4.98 -10.63 -3.93
N ALA A 65 4.37 -9.50 -4.27
CA ALA A 65 4.90 -8.51 -5.21
C ALA A 65 4.71 -7.11 -4.63
N ASP A 66 5.56 -6.18 -5.03
CA ASP A 66 5.44 -4.77 -4.60
C ASP A 66 4.13 -4.14 -5.13
N ALA A 67 3.71 -4.52 -6.34
CA ALA A 67 2.42 -4.19 -6.92
C ALA A 67 1.93 -5.35 -7.80
N ALA A 68 0.62 -5.62 -7.78
CA ALA A 68 0.00 -6.65 -8.63
C ALA A 68 -0.35 -6.13 -10.04
N VAL A 69 -0.45 -4.80 -10.18
CA VAL A 69 -0.83 -4.12 -11.43
C VAL A 69 0.13 -2.96 -11.65
N TYR A 70 0.52 -2.77 -12.91
CA TYR A 70 1.30 -1.61 -13.32
C TYR A 70 0.63 -0.98 -14.55
N GLU A 71 0.31 0.31 -14.44
CA GLU A 71 -0.28 1.09 -15.51
C GLU A 71 0.84 1.78 -16.30
N PHE A 72 1.02 1.40 -17.56
CA PHE A 72 2.04 2.00 -18.42
C PHE A 72 1.66 3.43 -18.86
N GLY A 73 0.38 3.81 -18.75
CA GLY A 73 -0.11 5.11 -19.17
C GLY A 73 -0.10 5.30 -20.69
N GLY A 74 0.05 6.55 -21.14
CA GLY A 74 0.09 6.89 -22.56
C GLY A 74 1.45 6.57 -23.17
N ILE A 75 1.49 5.59 -24.07
CA ILE A 75 2.68 5.24 -24.86
C ILE A 75 2.51 5.78 -26.28
N LYS A 76 3.53 6.47 -26.83
CA LYS A 76 3.49 6.97 -28.21
C LYS A 76 3.87 5.86 -29.19
N PRO A 77 3.45 5.98 -30.46
CA PRO A 77 3.93 5.09 -31.50
C PRO A 77 5.46 5.13 -31.58
N SER A 78 6.09 3.95 -31.62
CA SER A 78 7.55 3.71 -31.62
C SER A 78 8.25 3.74 -30.25
N ASP A 79 7.56 4.12 -29.17
CA ASP A 79 8.14 4.01 -27.83
C ASP A 79 8.08 2.56 -27.33
N SER A 80 9.14 2.12 -26.66
CA SER A 80 9.18 0.86 -25.90
C SER A 80 9.38 1.19 -24.42
N VAL A 81 8.55 0.60 -23.57
CA VAL A 81 8.59 0.82 -22.13
C VAL A 81 8.71 -0.53 -21.44
N ASP A 82 9.79 -0.70 -20.69
CA ASP A 82 10.03 -1.90 -19.91
C ASP A 82 9.63 -1.66 -18.44
N HIS A 83 8.96 -2.64 -17.85
CA HIS A 83 8.68 -2.68 -16.43
C HIS A 83 9.07 -4.03 -15.84
N VAL A 84 9.71 -4.02 -14.67
CA VAL A 84 10.20 -5.22 -14.00
C VAL A 84 9.46 -5.42 -12.68
N PHE A 85 8.68 -6.49 -12.59
CA PHE A 85 8.07 -6.91 -11.34
C PHE A 85 9.07 -7.63 -10.45
N LYS A 86 9.11 -7.24 -9.18
CA LYS A 86 9.88 -7.94 -8.14
C LYS A 86 8.96 -8.89 -7.40
N ILE A 87 9.19 -10.18 -7.59
CA ILE A 87 8.47 -11.25 -6.90
C ILE A 87 9.33 -11.78 -5.75
N ARG A 88 8.72 -12.00 -4.58
CA ARG A 88 9.38 -12.53 -3.39
C ARG A 88 8.62 -13.73 -2.86
N ASN A 89 9.35 -14.69 -2.28
CA ASN A 89 8.76 -15.76 -1.47
C ASN A 89 8.71 -15.29 -0.01
N ALA A 90 7.53 -14.91 0.46
CA ALA A 90 7.27 -14.55 1.85
C ALA A 90 6.81 -15.76 2.70
N GLY A 91 6.82 -16.96 2.12
CA GLY A 91 6.50 -18.20 2.81
C GLY A 91 7.70 -18.77 3.56
N ASN A 92 7.46 -19.87 4.26
CA ASN A 92 8.45 -20.62 5.04
C ASN A 92 8.82 -21.97 4.41
N ALA A 93 8.50 -22.15 3.12
CA ALA A 93 8.92 -23.27 2.30
C ALA A 93 9.43 -22.78 0.94
N ASP A 94 10.17 -23.62 0.23
CA ASP A 94 10.74 -23.28 -1.08
C ASP A 94 9.67 -22.99 -2.13
N LEU A 95 9.86 -21.91 -2.87
CA LEU A 95 9.00 -21.53 -3.99
C LEU A 95 9.64 -21.98 -5.30
N LYS A 96 9.02 -22.95 -5.98
CA LYS A 96 9.41 -23.42 -7.31
C LYS A 96 8.48 -22.84 -8.37
N ILE A 97 9.02 -22.13 -9.35
CA ILE A 97 8.27 -21.60 -10.49
C ILE A 97 8.44 -22.55 -11.68
N GLU A 98 7.35 -23.15 -12.14
CA GLU A 98 7.40 -24.20 -13.18
C GLU A 98 7.02 -23.70 -14.56
N ARG A 99 6.15 -22.68 -14.65
CA ARG A 99 5.65 -22.18 -15.92
C ARG A 99 5.42 -20.67 -15.91
N VAL A 100 5.81 -20.03 -17.01
CA VAL A 100 5.56 -18.62 -17.27
C VAL A 100 4.85 -18.53 -18.62
N GLN A 101 3.73 -17.80 -18.68
CA GLN A 101 2.98 -17.55 -19.91
C GLN A 101 2.91 -16.07 -20.22
N ARG A 102 2.96 -15.76 -21.52
CA ARG A 102 2.45 -14.49 -22.04
C ARG A 102 0.95 -14.67 -22.29
N THR A 103 0.16 -13.74 -21.78
CA THR A 103 -1.27 -13.58 -22.09
C THR A 103 -1.47 -12.65 -23.25
#